data_AF-A0A357B5Q9-F1
#
_entry.id   AF-A0A357B5Q9-F1
#
_cell.length_a   1.000
_cell.length_b   1.000
_cell.length_c   1.000
_cell.angle_alpha   90.00
_cell.angle_beta   90.00
_cell.angle_gamma   90.00
#
_symmetry.space_group_name_H-M   'P 1'
#
loop_
_entity.id
_entity.type
_entity.pdbx_description
1 polymer ?
#
loop_
_entity_poly.entity_id
_entity_poly.type
_entity_poly.pdbx_seq_one_letter_code
_entity_poly.pdbx_strand_id
1 'polypeptide(L)'
;MRVMSLHKSKGLTAELVIVVGCIEGLIPFVKSNLPLAEQARMLEEQRRLFYVAITRTRNILVLSSVTELPRNLAYRMGAEVRGGNRTHAKTIASRFLSELGPARPEAVPGTLVVKAQ
;
A
#
# COMPACT_ATOMS: atom_id res chain seq x y z
N MET A 1 -5.82 -9.82 17.49
CA MET A 1 -5.41 -9.17 16.22
C MET A 1 -4.21 -8.28 16.51
N ARG A 2 -3.13 -8.29 15.71
CA ARG A 2 -1.95 -7.43 15.91
C ARG A 2 -1.89 -6.36 14.82
N VAL A 3 -1.84 -5.09 15.21
CA VAL A 3 -1.68 -3.94 14.30
C VAL A 3 -0.31 -3.33 14.53
N MET A 4 0.49 -3.21 13.48
CA MET A 4 1.86 -2.70 13.56
C MET A 4 2.27 -2.06 12.23
N SER A 5 3.27 -1.18 12.27
CA SER A 5 3.89 -0.66 11.04
C SER A 5 4.72 -1.75 10.36
N LEU A 6 4.98 -1.59 9.06
CA LEU A 6 5.84 -2.50 8.28
C LEU A 6 7.20 -2.73 8.97
N HIS A 7 7.80 -1.68 9.51
CA HIS A 7 9.08 -1.74 10.21
C HIS A 7 9.06 -2.64 11.46
N LYS A 8 7.94 -2.66 12.19
CA LYS A 8 7.78 -3.48 13.40
C LYS A 8 7.43 -4.94 13.11
N SER A 9 7.14 -5.29 11.85
CA SER A 9 6.81 -6.67 11.47
C SER A 9 8.04 -7.60 11.35
N LYS A 10 9.26 -7.04 11.37
CA LYS A 10 10.49 -7.80 11.20
C LYS A 10 10.64 -8.88 12.28
N GLY A 11 10.84 -10.13 11.85
CA GLY A 11 11.00 -11.28 12.75
C GLY A 11 9.69 -11.92 13.24
N LEU A 12 8.54 -11.30 12.95
CA LEU A 12 7.22 -11.85 13.29
C LEU A 12 6.61 -12.55 12.08
N THR A 13 5.90 -13.63 12.31
CA THR A 13 5.20 -14.39 11.26
C THR A 13 3.74 -14.56 11.66
N ALA A 14 2.85 -14.65 10.67
CA ALA A 14 1.42 -14.83 10.89
C ALA A 14 0.79 -15.70 9.80
N GLU A 15 -0.27 -16.43 10.17
CA GLU A 15 -1.07 -17.22 9.22
C GLU A 15 -1.72 -16.32 8.17
N LEU A 16 -2.28 -15.19 8.61
CA LEU A 16 -2.91 -14.17 7.79
C LEU A 16 -2.20 -12.84 7.98
N VAL A 17 -1.79 -12.21 6.88
CA VAL A 17 -1.24 -10.84 6.87
C VAL A 17 -2.09 -9.98 5.95
N ILE A 18 -2.46 -8.80 6.45
CA ILE A 18 -3.20 -7.80 5.69
C ILE A 18 -2.34 -6.55 5.62
N VAL A 19 -1.91 -6.18 4.41
CA VAL A 19 -1.25 -4.90 4.15
C VAL A 19 -2.29 -3.94 3.58
N VAL A 20 -2.63 -2.94 4.38
CA VAL A 20 -3.63 -1.92 4.03
C VAL A 20 -2.96 -0.65 3.52
N GLY A 21 -3.67 0.10 2.68
CA GLY A 21 -3.20 1.42 2.23
C GLY A 21 -2.09 1.35 1.19
N CYS A 22 -2.10 0.33 0.32
CA CYS A 22 -1.19 0.20 -0.82
C CYS A 22 -1.52 1.23 -1.92
N ILE A 23 -1.29 2.52 -1.63
CA ILE A 23 -1.48 3.66 -2.52
C ILE A 23 -0.21 4.53 -2.57
N GLU A 24 0.03 5.20 -3.69
CA GLU A 24 1.14 6.14 -3.85
C GLU A 24 1.07 7.26 -2.80
N GLY A 25 2.25 7.70 -2.35
CA GLY A 25 2.42 8.63 -1.22
C GLY A 25 2.43 7.96 0.16
N LEU A 26 1.81 6.78 0.31
CA LEU A 26 1.86 5.99 1.56
C LEU A 26 2.80 4.79 1.42
N ILE A 27 2.59 3.99 0.37
CA ILE A 27 3.40 2.82 0.04
C ILE A 27 3.65 2.87 -1.47
N PRO A 28 4.85 3.27 -1.93
CA PRO A 28 6.00 3.72 -1.14
C PRO A 28 5.80 5.12 -0.54
N PHE A 29 6.40 5.35 0.64
CA PHE A 29 6.60 6.69 1.17
C PHE A 29 7.96 7.24 0.72
N VAL A 30 7.95 8.20 -0.22
CA VAL A 30 9.16 8.88 -0.71
C VAL A 30 8.99 10.39 -0.55
N LYS A 31 9.98 11.05 0.03
CA LYS A 31 9.97 12.51 0.17
C LYS A 31 10.38 13.17 -1.15
N SER A 32 9.44 13.84 -1.80
CA SER A 32 9.63 14.47 -3.11
C SER A 32 10.61 15.66 -3.08
N ASN A 33 10.88 16.24 -1.92
CA ASN A 33 11.79 17.38 -1.75
C ASN A 33 13.28 17.01 -1.62
N LEU A 34 13.62 15.71 -1.69
CA LEU A 34 15.01 15.25 -1.58
C LEU A 34 15.69 15.18 -2.94
N PRO A 35 17.03 15.15 -3.01
CA PRO A 35 17.76 14.84 -4.23
C PRO A 35 17.35 13.49 -4.83
N LEU A 36 17.35 13.36 -6.16
CA LEU A 36 16.91 12.15 -6.88
C LEU A 36 17.61 10.87 -6.41
N ALA A 37 18.91 10.94 -6.12
CA ALA A 37 19.67 9.80 -5.62
C ALA A 37 19.14 9.29 -4.26
N GLU A 38 18.73 10.20 -3.37
CA GLU A 38 18.18 9.85 -2.07
C GLU A 38 16.73 9.35 -2.19
N GLN A 39 15.93 9.93 -3.10
CA GLN A 39 14.61 9.41 -3.43
C GLN A 39 14.67 7.95 -3.92
N ALA A 40 15.64 7.65 -4.80
CA ALA A 40 15.86 6.28 -5.29
C ALA A 40 16.25 5.32 -4.15
N ARG A 41 17.16 5.74 -3.25
CA ARG A 41 17.51 4.94 -2.05
C ARG A 41 16.32 4.69 -1.14
N MET A 42 15.50 5.71 -0.88
CA MET A 42 14.29 5.58 -0.06
C MET A 42 13.30 4.62 -0.70
N LEU A 43 13.11 4.71 -2.01
CA LEU A 43 12.22 3.83 -2.76
C LEU A 43 12.65 2.37 -2.64
N GLU A 44 13.94 2.08 -2.79
CA GLU A 44 14.48 0.72 -2.63
C GLU A 44 14.33 0.19 -1.20
N GLU A 45 14.50 1.03 -0.17
CA GLU A 45 14.24 0.61 1.20
C GLU A 45 12.75 0.34 1.45
N GLN A 46 11.85 1.16 0.91
CA GLN A 46 10.41 0.91 0.98
C GLN A 46 10.02 -0.39 0.25
N ARG A 47 10.63 -0.66 -0.90
CA ARG A 47 10.45 -1.91 -1.66
C ARG A 47 10.89 -3.12 -0.83
N ARG A 48 12.05 -3.03 -0.17
CA ARG A 48 12.55 -4.06 0.75
C ARG A 48 11.61 -4.29 1.94
N LEU A 49 11.08 -3.22 2.54
CA LEU A 49 10.12 -3.32 3.65
C LEU A 49 8.81 -3.98 3.22
N PHE A 50 8.31 -3.63 2.04
CA PHE A 50 7.13 -4.25 1.45
C PHE A 50 7.34 -5.75 1.21
N TYR A 51 8.47 -6.13 0.61
CA TYR A 51 8.86 -7.52 0.44
C TYR A 51 8.95 -8.28 1.78
N VAL A 52 9.55 -7.66 2.80
CA VAL A 52 9.62 -8.26 4.15
C VAL A 52 8.23 -8.53 4.70
N ALA A 53 7.28 -7.61 4.54
CA ALA A 53 5.92 -7.77 5.04
C ALA A 53 5.13 -8.86 4.31
N ILE A 54 5.23 -8.90 2.97
CA ILE A 54 4.60 -9.95 2.14
C ILE A 54 5.11 -11.33 2.57
N THR A 55 6.42 -11.46 2.77
CA THR A 55 7.07 -12.72 3.17
C THR A 55 6.87 -13.11 4.64
N ARG A 56 6.20 -12.29 5.46
CA ARG A 56 5.83 -12.70 6.83
C ARG A 56 4.62 -13.64 6.87
N THR A 57 3.89 -13.74 5.77
CA THR A 57 2.67 -14.52 5.64
C THR A 57 2.97 -16.00 5.46
N ARG A 58 2.27 -16.87 6.18
CA ARG A 58 2.35 -18.33 5.97
C ARG A 58 1.27 -18.89 5.07
N ASN A 59 0.06 -18.35 5.13
CA ASN A 59 -1.10 -18.93 4.44
C ASN A 59 -1.79 -17.90 3.53
N ILE A 60 -2.33 -16.82 4.10
CA ILE A 60 -3.18 -15.87 3.35
C ILE A 60 -2.60 -14.45 3.42
N LEU A 61 -2.34 -13.86 2.25
CA LEU A 61 -1.91 -12.48 2.12
C LEU A 61 -3.04 -11.66 1.48
N VAL A 62 -3.41 -10.56 2.12
CA VAL A 62 -4.34 -9.58 1.57
C VAL A 62 -3.63 -8.25 1.38
N LEU A 63 -3.63 -7.74 0.16
CA LEU A 63 -3.14 -6.41 -0.18
C LEU A 63 -4.34 -5.53 -0.51
N SER A 64 -4.47 -4.39 0.15
CA SER A 64 -5.61 -3.50 -0.02
C SER A 64 -5.15 -2.11 -0.44
N SER A 65 -5.73 -1.61 -1.52
CA SER A 65 -5.67 -0.22 -1.94
C SER A 65 -7.05 0.41 -1.83
N VAL A 66 -7.07 1.73 -1.61
CA VAL A 66 -8.28 2.53 -1.71
C VAL A 66 -8.31 3.18 -3.09
N THR A 67 -9.51 3.34 -3.67
CA THR A 67 -9.74 4.00 -4.96
C THR A 67 -10.09 5.48 -4.82
N GLU A 68 -10.79 5.85 -3.75
CA GLU A 68 -11.22 7.23 -3.47
C GLU A 68 -11.14 7.55 -1.98
N LEU A 69 -10.63 8.74 -1.65
CA LEU A 69 -10.56 9.27 -0.28
C LEU A 69 -11.20 10.66 -0.23
N PRO A 70 -11.81 11.08 0.90
CA PRO A 70 -12.10 12.48 1.14
C PRO A 70 -10.85 13.33 0.91
N ARG A 71 -10.99 14.41 0.14
CA ARG A 71 -9.84 15.19 -0.35
C ARG A 71 -8.97 15.73 0.78
N ASN A 72 -9.60 16.23 1.85
CA ASN A 72 -8.91 16.68 3.06
C ASN A 72 -8.10 15.55 3.73
N LEU A 73 -8.63 14.34 3.77
CA LEU A 73 -7.96 13.17 4.32
C LEU A 73 -6.77 12.75 3.45
N ALA A 74 -6.96 12.70 2.13
CA ALA A 74 -5.88 12.39 1.18
C ALA A 74 -4.68 13.35 1.37
N TYR A 75 -4.93 14.66 1.45
CA TYR A 75 -3.88 15.65 1.70
C TYR A 75 -3.20 15.47 3.06
N ARG A 76 -3.97 15.26 4.14
CA ARG A 76 -3.42 15.06 5.48
C ARG A 76 -2.56 13.81 5.59
N MET A 77 -2.90 12.76 4.85
CA MET A 77 -2.15 11.51 4.82
C MET A 77 -0.94 11.55 3.88
N GLY A 78 -0.81 12.60 3.05
CA GLY A 78 0.23 12.66 2.02
C GLY A 78 0.00 11.70 0.86
N ALA A 79 -1.25 11.28 0.62
CA ALA A 79 -1.58 10.40 -0.49
C ALA A 79 -1.44 11.12 -1.83
N GLU A 80 -0.83 10.47 -2.81
CA GLU A 80 -0.82 10.96 -4.19
C GLU A 80 -2.16 10.67 -4.86
N VAL A 81 -2.67 11.67 -5.59
CA VAL A 81 -4.00 11.63 -6.18
C VAL A 81 -3.95 12.01 -7.65
N ARG A 82 -4.65 11.26 -8.51
CA ARG A 82 -4.72 11.52 -9.96
C ARG A 82 -5.71 12.62 -10.32
N GLY A 83 -6.59 12.98 -9.39
CA GLY A 83 -7.68 13.92 -9.61
C GLY A 83 -8.83 13.66 -8.65
N GLY A 84 -10.05 13.90 -9.10
CA GLY A 84 -11.27 13.69 -8.30
C GLY A 84 -12.20 14.88 -8.38
N ASN A 85 -13.27 14.85 -7.60
CA ASN A 85 -14.22 15.95 -7.50
C ASN A 85 -13.82 16.90 -6.35
N ARG A 86 -14.73 17.82 -5.99
CA ARG A 86 -14.50 18.79 -4.91
C ARG A 86 -14.41 18.16 -3.52
N THR A 87 -15.01 16.99 -3.30
CA THR A 87 -15.11 16.35 -1.98
C THR A 87 -14.21 15.12 -1.83
N HIS A 88 -13.99 14.39 -2.93
CA HIS A 88 -13.25 13.13 -3.00
C HIS A 88 -12.14 13.21 -4.04
N ALA A 89 -10.98 12.69 -3.66
CA ALA A 89 -9.81 12.54 -4.52
C ALA A 89 -9.65 11.07 -4.92
N LYS A 90 -9.36 10.85 -6.21
CA LYS A 90 -9.02 9.53 -6.75
C LYS A 90 -7.56 9.23 -6.45
N THR A 91 -7.32 8.19 -5.67
CA THR A 91 -5.99 7.73 -5.27
C THR A 91 -5.34 6.93 -6.40
N ILE A 92 -4.02 6.77 -6.31
CA ILE A 92 -3.23 5.96 -7.23
C ILE A 92 -2.80 4.70 -6.48
N ALA A 93 -3.06 3.52 -7.04
CA ALA A 93 -2.60 2.27 -6.45
C ALA A 93 -1.07 2.21 -6.42
N SER A 94 -0.50 1.65 -5.36
CA SER A 94 0.95 1.52 -5.20
C SER A 94 1.60 0.84 -6.40
N ARG A 95 2.69 1.41 -6.91
CA ARG A 95 3.54 0.80 -7.95
C ARG A 95 4.06 -0.58 -7.55
N PHE A 96 4.22 -0.86 -6.25
CA PHE A 96 4.66 -2.18 -5.80
C PHE A 96 3.65 -3.28 -6.15
N LEU A 97 2.36 -2.95 -6.31
CA LEU A 97 1.34 -3.93 -6.73
C LEU A 97 1.50 -4.32 -8.20
N SER A 98 1.98 -3.43 -9.06
CA SER A 98 2.31 -3.77 -10.46
C SER A 98 3.61 -4.57 -10.58
N GLU A 99 4.52 -4.41 -9.62
CA GLU A 99 5.82 -5.09 -9.62
C GLU A 99 5.76 -6.54 -9.12
N LEU A 100 4.63 -7.01 -8.58
CA LEU A 100 4.43 -8.42 -8.18
C LEU A 100 4.46 -9.41 -9.35
N GLY A 101 4.44 -8.90 -10.59
CA GLY A 101 4.51 -9.71 -11.80
C GLY A 101 3.15 -10.27 -12.24
N PRO A 102 3.14 -11.09 -13.30
CA PRO A 102 1.93 -11.56 -13.96
C PRO A 102 1.13 -12.59 -13.15
N ALA A 103 1.78 -13.26 -12.19
CA ALA A 103 1.14 -14.24 -11.31
C ALA A 103 0.27 -13.59 -10.21
N ARG A 104 0.23 -12.25 -10.13
CA ARG A 104 -0.63 -11.56 -9.16
C ARG A 104 -2.10 -11.79 -9.50
N PRO A 105 -2.96 -12.06 -8.51
CA PRO A 105 -4.40 -12.17 -8.75
C PRO A 105 -4.98 -10.84 -9.20
N GLU A 106 -6.10 -10.89 -9.92
CA GLU A 106 -6.85 -9.68 -10.27
C GLU A 106 -7.37 -8.98 -9.01
N ALA A 107 -7.38 -7.65 -9.04
CA ALA A 107 -7.89 -6.86 -7.94
C ALA A 107 -9.41 -7.04 -7.83
N VAL A 108 -9.86 -7.60 -6.70
CA VAL A 108 -11.28 -7.76 -6.41
C VAL A 108 -11.80 -6.49 -5.70
N PRO A 109 -12.91 -5.88 -6.16
CA PRO A 109 -13.56 -4.80 -5.44
C PRO A 109 -13.92 -5.21 -4.01
N GLY A 110 -13.63 -4.36 -3.03
CA GLY A 110 -13.94 -4.64 -1.62
C GLY A 110 -15.43 -4.89 -1.38
N THR A 111 -16.31 -4.33 -2.22
CA THR A 111 -17.76 -4.58 -2.18
C THR A 111 -18.15 -6.03 -2.49
N LEU A 112 -17.35 -6.74 -3.29
CA LEU A 112 -17.57 -8.16 -3.58
C LEU A 112 -17.04 -9.04 -2.46
N VAL A 113 -15.91 -8.66 -1.86
CA VAL A 113 -15.29 -9.39 -0.73
C VAL A 113 -16.21 -9.41 0.50
N VAL A 114 -16.85 -8.28 0.81
CA VAL A 114 -17.73 -8.15 1.99
C VAL A 114 -19.07 -8.87 1.80
N LYS A 115 -19.52 -9.10 0.56
CA LYS A 115 -20.79 -9.79 0.26
C LYS A 115 -20.68 -11.32 0.20
N ALA A 116 -19.48 -11.86 0.25
CA ALA A 116 -19.23 -13.31 0.18
C ALA A 116 -19.24 -14.00 1.56
N GLN A 117 -19.73 -13.33 2.60
CA GLN A 117 -19.93 -13.83 3.96
C GLN A 117 -21.40 -13.67 4.36
#